data_AF-A0A2H0UN08-F1
#
_entry.id   AF-A0A2H0UN08-F1
#
_cell.length_a   1.000
_cell.length_b   1.000
_cell.length_c   1.000
_cell.angle_alpha   90.00
_cell.angle_beta   90.00
_cell.angle_gamma   90.00
#
_symmetry.space_group_name_H-M   'P 1'
#
loop_
_entity.id
_entity.type
_entity.pdbx_description
1 polymer ?
#
loop_
_entity_poly.entity_id
_entity_poly.type
_entity_poly.pdbx_seq_one_letter_code
_entity_poly.pdbx_strand_id
1 'polypeptide(L)'
;MRKAKNFLVNFGARITRPPSGSLYPAIIKATIFGLAVLIVELYNFPWPMSLGFIVLALILYFNPLANARRLFFTFLFLLIFTFLITTKFAIDIPKTSAVYPSVAFAVFFAALFYLLIGIKQLLFIRRAQAYYLLYLSVLYQGFLLYFASEKTDALPAIFKFLLLVLFLFHIIREFFRINNQSKTRFLTATVFSLTLVNLEIIWAISLLPIEFTSAASLATLFAFLSTETIRRYFQEELTAKFLRYSLLVSVSLFAVILAFSRWTP
;
A
#
# COMPACT_ATOMS: atom_id res chain seq x y z
N MET A 1 -6.11 16.47 -31.32
CA MET A 1 -6.66 17.33 -30.24
C MET A 1 -8.13 17.06 -29.85
N ARG A 2 -9.05 16.65 -30.74
CA ARG A 2 -10.47 16.38 -30.38
C ARG A 2 -10.69 15.17 -29.44
N LYS A 3 -9.83 14.13 -29.48
CA LYS A 3 -9.92 12.94 -28.61
C LYS A 3 -9.58 13.22 -27.13
N ALA A 4 -8.63 14.11 -26.85
CA ALA A 4 -8.25 14.48 -25.47
C ALA A 4 -9.37 15.23 -24.73
N LYS A 5 -10.13 16.08 -25.45
CA LYS A 5 -11.26 16.82 -24.88
C LYS A 5 -12.44 15.91 -24.51
N ASN A 6 -12.74 14.91 -25.35
CA ASN A 6 -13.76 13.88 -25.06
C ASN A 6 -13.33 12.89 -23.95
N PHE A 7 -12.02 12.74 -23.71
CA PHE A 7 -11.50 11.93 -22.62
C PHE A 7 -11.61 12.64 -21.27
N LEU A 8 -11.26 13.93 -21.17
CA LEU A 8 -11.46 14.71 -19.94
C LEU A 8 -12.93 14.79 -19.52
N VAL A 9 -13.85 14.89 -20.49
CA VAL A 9 -15.30 14.89 -20.23
C VAL A 9 -15.77 13.52 -19.71
N ASN A 10 -15.24 12.40 -20.24
CA ASN A 10 -15.62 11.05 -19.78
C ASN A 10 -14.88 10.58 -18.51
N PHE A 11 -13.66 11.07 -18.28
CA PHE A 11 -12.86 10.77 -17.08
C PHE A 11 -13.36 11.58 -15.88
N GLY A 12 -13.77 12.84 -16.11
CA GLY A 12 -14.58 13.61 -15.18
C GLY A 12 -15.88 12.87 -14.87
N ALA A 13 -16.71 12.57 -15.88
CA ALA A 13 -18.07 12.06 -15.66
C ALA A 13 -18.19 10.72 -14.91
N ARG A 14 -17.18 9.83 -14.91
CA ARG A 14 -17.23 8.57 -14.12
C ARG A 14 -16.62 8.68 -12.71
N ILE A 15 -15.76 9.67 -12.47
CA ILE A 15 -15.15 9.94 -11.16
C ILE A 15 -15.92 11.06 -10.42
N THR A 16 -16.82 11.79 -11.09
CA THR A 16 -17.69 12.82 -10.53
C THR A 16 -19.12 12.37 -10.26
N ARG A 17 -19.42 11.07 -10.27
CA ARG A 17 -20.66 10.63 -9.64
C ARG A 17 -20.67 11.17 -8.20
N PRO A 18 -21.72 11.89 -7.78
CA PRO A 18 -21.81 12.39 -6.41
C PRO A 18 -21.62 11.23 -5.45
N PRO A 19 -21.07 11.45 -4.24
CA PRO A 19 -20.97 10.41 -3.23
C PRO A 19 -22.37 9.81 -3.03
N SER A 20 -22.58 8.61 -3.55
CA SER A 20 -23.92 8.03 -3.66
C SER A 20 -24.32 7.29 -2.37
N GLY A 21 -23.72 7.65 -1.24
CA GLY A 21 -23.87 6.93 0.01
C GLY A 21 -23.30 7.71 1.19
N SER A 22 -23.83 7.42 2.37
CA SER A 22 -23.31 7.94 3.62
C SER A 22 -21.90 7.42 3.91
N LEU A 23 -21.07 8.24 4.56
CA LEU A 23 -19.75 7.82 5.05
C LEU A 23 -19.84 6.90 6.28
N TYR A 24 -20.92 7.02 7.04
CA TYR A 24 -21.22 6.26 8.24
C TYR A 24 -20.95 4.74 8.14
N PRO A 25 -21.44 4.00 7.13
CA PRO A 25 -21.18 2.57 7.02
C PRO A 25 -19.69 2.22 6.83
N ALA A 26 -18.90 3.07 6.18
CA ALA A 26 -17.46 2.83 6.02
C ALA A 26 -16.71 3.09 7.32
N ILE A 27 -17.09 4.16 8.06
CA ILE A 27 -16.52 4.48 9.37
C ILE A 27 -16.80 3.34 10.34
N ILE A 28 -18.05 2.89 10.45
CA ILE A 28 -18.43 1.78 11.35
C ILE A 28 -17.63 0.52 11.04
N LYS A 29 -17.50 0.13 9.77
CA LYS A 29 -16.72 -1.05 9.37
C LYS A 29 -15.24 -0.92 9.73
N ALA A 30 -14.67 0.26 9.53
CA ALA A 30 -13.28 0.55 9.89
C ALA A 30 -13.07 0.54 11.40
N THR A 31 -14.00 1.10 12.18
CA THR A 31 -13.94 1.05 13.64
C THR A 31 -14.05 -0.38 14.15
N ILE A 32 -14.98 -1.19 13.62
CA ILE A 32 -15.09 -2.61 13.99
C ILE A 32 -13.79 -3.35 13.64
N PHE A 33 -13.22 -3.10 12.46
CA PHE A 33 -11.94 -3.69 12.06
C PHE A 33 -10.81 -3.29 13.03
N GLY A 34 -10.67 -2.01 13.35
CA GLY A 34 -9.67 -1.52 14.30
C GLY A 34 -9.83 -2.07 15.71
N LEU A 35 -11.06 -2.12 16.23
CA LEU A 35 -11.34 -2.74 17.53
C LEU A 35 -11.00 -4.23 17.53
N ALA A 36 -11.27 -4.94 16.43
CA ALA A 36 -10.92 -6.34 16.33
C ALA A 36 -9.39 -6.54 16.29
N VAL A 37 -8.63 -5.69 15.58
CA VAL A 37 -7.15 -5.68 15.63
C VAL A 37 -6.68 -5.49 17.08
N LEU A 38 -7.21 -4.48 17.76
CA LEU A 38 -6.84 -4.16 19.15
C LEU A 38 -7.11 -5.33 20.09
N ILE A 39 -8.28 -5.97 19.99
CA ILE A 39 -8.63 -7.13 20.81
C ILE A 39 -7.64 -8.27 20.55
N VAL A 40 -7.40 -8.63 19.29
CA VAL A 40 -6.50 -9.75 18.94
C VAL A 40 -5.08 -9.46 19.43
N GLU A 41 -4.62 -8.21 19.33
CA GLU A 41 -3.31 -7.79 19.81
C GLU A 41 -3.20 -7.86 21.34
N LEU A 42 -4.20 -7.39 22.09
CA LEU A 42 -4.23 -7.48 23.56
C LEU A 42 -4.11 -8.90 24.09
N TYR A 43 -4.64 -9.89 23.36
CA TYR A 43 -4.55 -11.30 23.71
C TYR A 43 -3.32 -12.01 23.12
N ASN A 44 -2.40 -11.29 22.47
CA ASN A 44 -1.20 -11.84 21.79
C ASN A 44 -1.53 -12.85 20.67
N PHE A 45 -2.51 -12.55 19.84
CA PHE A 45 -2.83 -13.32 18.62
C PHE A 45 -3.13 -14.81 18.84
N PRO A 46 -4.01 -15.20 19.80
CA PRO A 46 -4.33 -16.61 19.98
C PRO A 46 -5.07 -17.12 18.73
N TRP A 47 -4.76 -18.35 18.32
CA TRP A 47 -5.24 -18.92 17.06
C TRP A 47 -6.76 -18.77 16.81
N PRO A 48 -7.67 -18.94 17.81
CA PRO A 48 -9.11 -18.82 17.56
C PRO A 48 -9.53 -17.39 17.27
N MET A 49 -8.95 -16.40 17.98
CA MET A 49 -9.27 -14.99 17.78
C MET A 49 -8.71 -14.49 16.45
N SER A 50 -7.52 -14.95 16.07
CA SER A 50 -6.92 -14.65 14.76
C SER A 50 -7.81 -15.17 13.62
N LEU A 51 -8.35 -16.39 13.72
CA LEU A 51 -9.32 -16.90 12.74
C LEU A 51 -10.62 -16.09 12.74
N GLY A 52 -11.15 -15.77 13.92
CA GLY A 52 -12.34 -14.92 14.07
C GLY A 52 -12.17 -13.56 13.40
N PHE A 53 -11.00 -12.93 13.57
CA PHE A 53 -10.64 -11.69 12.92
C PHE A 53 -10.55 -11.81 11.40
N ILE A 54 -9.95 -12.88 10.88
CA ILE A 54 -9.88 -13.12 9.43
C ILE A 54 -11.29 -13.24 8.85
N VAL A 55 -12.16 -14.03 9.49
CA VAL A 55 -13.56 -14.20 9.07
C VAL A 55 -14.30 -12.87 9.12
N LEU A 56 -14.15 -12.11 10.22
CA LEU A 56 -14.75 -10.78 10.38
C LEU A 56 -14.29 -9.82 9.28
N ALA A 57 -12.97 -9.74 9.03
CA ALA A 57 -12.39 -8.88 8.01
C ALA A 57 -12.92 -9.24 6.60
N LEU A 58 -13.07 -10.53 6.30
CA LEU A 58 -13.67 -11.00 5.06
C LEU A 58 -15.13 -10.57 4.95
N ILE A 59 -15.94 -10.74 6.00
CA ILE A 59 -17.35 -10.31 6.01
C ILE A 59 -17.47 -8.80 5.81
N LEU A 60 -16.69 -8.01 6.54
CA LEU A 60 -16.68 -6.55 6.44
C LEU A 60 -16.24 -6.08 5.05
N TYR A 61 -15.24 -6.75 4.47
CA TYR A 61 -14.76 -6.43 3.13
C TYR A 61 -15.77 -6.81 2.06
N PHE A 62 -16.27 -8.04 2.03
CA PHE A 62 -17.12 -8.55 0.95
C PHE A 62 -18.54 -7.97 0.96
N ASN A 63 -19.00 -7.36 2.05
CA ASN A 63 -20.29 -6.68 2.09
C ASN A 63 -20.13 -5.16 1.85
N PRO A 64 -20.71 -4.55 0.80
CA PRO A 64 -21.43 -5.16 -0.33
C PRO A 64 -20.48 -5.78 -1.36
N LEU A 65 -20.94 -6.80 -2.11
CA LEU A 65 -20.12 -7.57 -3.07
C LEU A 65 -19.68 -6.75 -4.30
N ALA A 66 -20.26 -5.57 -4.50
CA ALA A 66 -19.93 -4.67 -5.59
C ALA A 66 -18.42 -4.32 -5.59
N ASN A 67 -17.77 -4.46 -6.75
CA ASN A 67 -16.34 -4.15 -6.97
C ASN A 67 -15.34 -4.88 -6.05
N ALA A 68 -15.74 -5.95 -5.35
CA ALA A 68 -14.86 -6.66 -4.41
C ALA A 68 -13.58 -7.26 -5.05
N ARG A 69 -13.62 -7.56 -6.36
CA ARG A 69 -12.44 -8.09 -7.09
C ARG A 69 -11.43 -7.01 -7.51
N ARG A 70 -11.76 -5.72 -7.36
CA ARG A 70 -10.91 -4.62 -7.86
C ARG A 70 -9.75 -4.29 -6.92
N LEU A 71 -9.96 -4.41 -5.60
CA LEU A 71 -9.01 -4.09 -4.54
C LEU A 71 -8.63 -5.32 -3.70
N PHE A 72 -8.78 -6.51 -4.28
CA PHE A 72 -8.66 -7.77 -3.55
C PHE A 72 -7.24 -8.01 -3.04
N PHE A 73 -6.22 -7.71 -3.85
CA PHE A 73 -4.82 -7.91 -3.42
C PHE A 73 -4.42 -6.87 -2.39
N THR A 74 -4.84 -5.61 -2.54
CA THR A 74 -4.62 -4.60 -1.50
C THR A 74 -5.27 -5.01 -0.18
N PHE A 75 -6.50 -5.55 -0.20
CA PHE A 75 -7.16 -6.09 1.00
C PHE A 75 -6.39 -7.27 1.60
N LEU A 76 -5.99 -8.24 0.78
CA LEU A 76 -5.25 -9.41 1.22
C LEU A 76 -3.92 -9.03 1.88
N PHE A 77 -3.15 -8.14 1.26
CA PHE A 77 -1.89 -7.67 1.83
C PHE A 77 -2.10 -6.82 3.07
N LEU A 78 -3.14 -5.98 3.11
CA LEU A 78 -3.47 -5.23 4.32
C LEU A 78 -3.79 -6.18 5.48
N LEU A 79 -4.55 -7.24 5.25
CA LEU A 79 -4.85 -8.26 6.26
C LEU A 79 -3.57 -8.97 6.73
N ILE A 80 -2.72 -9.44 5.80
CA ILE A 80 -1.45 -10.10 6.12
C ILE A 80 -0.52 -9.16 6.91
N PHE A 81 -0.39 -7.91 6.47
CA PHE A 81 0.46 -6.90 7.11
C PHE A 81 -0.06 -6.51 8.48
N THR A 82 -1.38 -6.50 8.69
CA THR A 82 -1.97 -6.30 10.01
C THR A 82 -1.39 -7.31 10.99
N PHE A 83 -1.36 -8.61 10.65
CA PHE A 83 -0.75 -9.62 11.51
C PHE A 83 0.77 -9.50 11.62
N LEU A 84 1.49 -9.33 10.51
CA LEU A 84 2.95 -9.38 10.52
C LEU A 84 3.58 -8.16 11.19
N ILE A 85 3.00 -6.98 11.02
CA ILE A 85 3.55 -5.75 11.60
C ILE A 85 3.25 -5.69 13.09
N THR A 86 2.01 -5.98 13.51
CA THR A 86 1.69 -5.96 14.94
C THR A 86 2.47 -7.01 15.71
N THR A 87 2.75 -8.19 15.13
CA THR A 87 3.55 -9.21 15.82
C THR A 87 5.05 -8.91 15.84
N LYS A 88 5.62 -8.38 14.75
CA LYS A 88 7.06 -8.06 14.69
C LYS A 88 7.44 -6.77 15.41
N PHE A 89 6.56 -5.79 15.41
CA PHE A 89 6.79 -4.48 16.02
C PHE A 89 5.90 -4.26 17.25
N ALA A 90 5.29 -5.32 17.79
CA ALA A 90 4.80 -5.34 19.15
C ALA A 90 6.00 -5.00 20.04
N ILE A 91 6.07 -3.74 20.42
CA ILE A 91 7.13 -3.22 21.25
C ILE A 91 7.00 -3.97 22.58
N ASP A 92 8.06 -4.66 23.02
CA ASP A 92 8.19 -5.25 24.36
C ASP A 92 8.24 -4.13 25.42
N ILE A 93 7.19 -3.32 25.48
CA ILE A 93 7.00 -2.33 26.52
C ILE A 93 6.43 -3.09 27.72
N PRO A 94 6.99 -2.91 28.94
CA PRO A 94 6.40 -3.49 30.13
C PRO A 94 4.89 -3.19 30.18
N LYS A 95 4.11 -4.21 30.52
CA LYS A 95 2.63 -4.33 30.42
C LYS A 95 1.81 -3.13 30.93
N THR A 96 2.42 -2.22 31.67
CA THR A 96 1.81 -0.99 32.20
C THR A 96 1.72 0.16 31.17
N SER A 97 2.47 0.13 30.06
CA SER A 97 2.43 1.17 29.00
C SER A 97 2.23 0.65 27.57
N ALA A 98 2.06 -0.66 27.40
CA ALA A 98 1.82 -1.32 26.12
C ALA A 98 0.50 -0.91 25.41
N VAL A 99 -0.42 -0.22 26.09
CA VAL A 99 -1.71 0.19 25.50
C VAL A 99 -1.52 1.23 24.39
N TYR A 100 -0.56 2.15 24.53
CA TYR A 100 -0.36 3.24 23.57
C TYR A 100 0.07 2.79 22.17
N PRO A 101 1.10 1.93 21.99
CA PRO A 101 1.48 1.47 20.65
C PRO A 101 0.40 0.61 19.98
N SER A 102 -0.29 -0.27 20.72
CA SER A 102 -1.36 -1.11 20.17
C SER A 102 -2.54 -0.31 19.67
N VAL A 103 -2.93 0.75 20.41
CA VAL A 103 -3.96 1.69 19.95
C VAL A 103 -3.52 2.41 18.67
N ALA A 104 -2.24 2.82 18.59
CA ALA A 104 -1.72 3.49 17.39
C ALA A 104 -1.76 2.57 16.16
N PHE A 105 -1.36 1.30 16.28
CA PHE A 105 -1.46 0.33 15.19
C PHE A 105 -2.91 0.06 14.79
N ALA A 106 -3.81 -0.15 15.76
CA ALA A 106 -5.23 -0.35 15.51
C ALA A 106 -5.85 0.83 14.75
N VAL A 107 -5.54 2.06 15.16
CA VAL A 107 -6.00 3.28 14.47
C VAL A 107 -5.42 3.39 13.07
N PHE A 108 -4.13 3.09 12.89
CA PHE A 108 -3.48 3.11 11.58
C PHE A 108 -4.12 2.11 10.61
N PHE A 109 -4.29 0.86 11.01
CA PHE A 109 -4.91 -0.18 10.19
C PHE A 109 -6.40 0.08 9.96
N ALA A 110 -7.12 0.63 10.93
CA ALA A 110 -8.50 1.10 10.75
C ALA A 110 -8.58 2.22 9.70
N ALA A 111 -7.66 3.18 9.72
CA ALA A 111 -7.62 4.26 8.73
C ALA A 111 -7.35 3.72 7.32
N LEU A 112 -6.45 2.76 7.17
CA LEU A 112 -6.20 2.12 5.87
C LEU A 112 -7.40 1.30 5.39
N PHE A 113 -8.06 0.56 6.29
CA PHE A 113 -9.28 -0.18 5.96
C PHE A 113 -10.43 0.77 5.58
N TYR A 114 -10.55 1.92 6.27
CA TYR A 114 -11.49 2.98 5.89
C TYR A 114 -11.22 3.50 4.47
N LEU A 115 -9.96 3.79 4.13
CA LEU A 115 -9.60 4.20 2.77
C LEU A 115 -9.98 3.13 1.75
N LEU A 116 -9.66 1.87 2.04
CA LEU A 116 -9.95 0.73 1.17
C LEU A 116 -11.46 0.56 0.91
N ILE A 117 -12.28 0.58 1.95
CA ILE A 117 -13.75 0.52 1.84
C ILE A 117 -14.30 1.76 1.14
N GLY A 118 -13.79 2.95 1.48
CA GLY A 118 -14.21 4.21 0.87
C GLY A 118 -13.95 4.28 -0.63
N ILE A 119 -12.81 3.76 -1.09
CA ILE A 119 -12.49 3.65 -2.53
C ILE A 119 -13.38 2.59 -3.18
N LYS A 120 -13.56 1.42 -2.54
CA LYS A 120 -14.40 0.33 -3.06
C LYS A 120 -15.85 0.78 -3.29
N GLN A 121 -16.42 1.50 -2.33
CA GLN A 121 -17.82 1.98 -2.36
C GLN A 121 -17.98 3.34 -3.06
N LEU A 122 -16.91 3.89 -3.64
CA LEU A 122 -16.91 5.18 -4.36
C LEU A 122 -17.36 6.36 -3.49
N LEU A 123 -17.07 6.33 -2.19
CA LEU A 123 -17.51 7.34 -1.22
C LEU A 123 -16.72 8.65 -1.30
N PHE A 124 -15.46 8.59 -1.75
CA PHE A 124 -14.60 9.78 -1.80
C PHE A 124 -14.84 10.64 -3.04
N ILE A 125 -14.76 11.97 -2.85
CA ILE A 125 -14.75 12.94 -3.96
C ILE A 125 -13.43 12.81 -4.74
N ARG A 126 -12.29 12.76 -4.04
CA ARG A 126 -10.94 12.68 -4.64
C ARG A 126 -10.37 11.25 -4.59
N ARG A 127 -11.07 10.32 -5.24
CA ARG A 127 -10.77 8.86 -5.19
C ARG A 127 -9.35 8.49 -5.61
N ALA A 128 -8.84 9.15 -6.64
CA ALA A 128 -7.49 8.89 -7.13
C ALA A 128 -6.44 9.15 -6.03
N GLN A 129 -6.57 10.28 -5.33
CA GLN A 129 -5.64 10.67 -4.26
C GLN A 129 -5.73 9.72 -3.06
N ALA A 130 -6.95 9.35 -2.65
CA ALA A 130 -7.14 8.36 -1.60
C ALA A 130 -6.52 6.99 -1.97
N TYR A 131 -6.63 6.59 -3.25
CA TYR A 131 -6.01 5.36 -3.73
C TYR A 131 -4.48 5.45 -3.76
N TYR A 132 -3.89 6.58 -4.17
CA TYR A 132 -2.44 6.76 -4.08
C TYR A 132 -1.95 6.64 -2.64
N LEU A 133 -2.67 7.25 -1.68
CA LEU A 133 -2.31 7.14 -0.28
C LEU A 133 -2.35 5.68 0.19
N LEU A 134 -3.43 4.95 -0.09
CA LEU A 134 -3.55 3.53 0.24
C LEU A 134 -2.45 2.68 -0.42
N TYR A 135 -2.18 2.91 -1.71
CA TYR A 135 -1.15 2.21 -2.48
C TYR A 135 0.26 2.44 -1.89
N LEU A 136 0.60 3.69 -1.60
CA LEU A 136 1.87 4.07 -0.97
C LEU A 136 2.00 3.46 0.42
N SER A 137 0.94 3.52 1.24
CA SER A 137 0.96 2.93 2.59
C SER A 137 1.15 1.41 2.55
N VAL A 138 0.55 0.72 1.58
CA VAL A 138 0.71 -0.74 1.44
C VAL A 138 2.10 -1.09 0.90
N LEU A 139 2.63 -0.35 -0.08
CA LEU A 139 4.03 -0.50 -0.52
C LEU A 139 5.00 -0.32 0.64
N TYR A 140 4.83 0.75 1.42
CA TYR A 140 5.68 1.04 2.56
C TYR A 140 5.70 -0.09 3.58
N GLN A 141 4.52 -0.64 3.93
CA GLN A 141 4.42 -1.79 4.83
C GLN A 141 5.13 -3.03 4.29
N GLY A 142 4.98 -3.33 3.00
CA GLY A 142 5.67 -4.45 2.37
C GLY A 142 7.19 -4.31 2.41
N PHE A 143 7.71 -3.12 2.10
CA PHE A 143 9.15 -2.86 2.17
C PHE A 143 9.67 -2.81 3.61
N LEU A 144 8.90 -2.24 4.53
CA LEU A 144 9.25 -2.20 5.95
C LEU A 144 9.39 -3.62 6.51
N LEU A 145 8.47 -4.53 6.18
CA LEU A 145 8.59 -5.94 6.55
C LEU A 145 9.78 -6.63 5.89
N TYR A 146 10.04 -6.36 4.61
CA TYR A 146 11.17 -6.93 3.88
C TYR A 146 12.51 -6.55 4.53
N PHE A 147 12.80 -5.26 4.67
CA PHE A 147 14.07 -4.77 5.24
C PHE A 147 14.20 -5.08 6.74
N ALA A 148 13.09 -5.10 7.49
CA ALA A 148 13.14 -5.56 8.89
C ALA A 148 13.41 -7.06 9.00
N SER A 149 12.95 -7.87 8.03
CA SER A 149 13.17 -9.32 8.03
C SER A 149 14.57 -9.71 7.58
N GLU A 150 15.25 -8.88 6.79
CA GLU A 150 16.62 -9.13 6.32
C GLU A 150 17.60 -9.34 7.48
N LYS A 151 17.37 -8.66 8.61
CA LYS A 151 18.16 -8.79 9.84
C LYS A 151 17.86 -10.03 10.69
N THR A 152 16.88 -10.86 10.30
CA THR A 152 16.41 -12.01 11.10
C THR A 152 16.46 -13.31 10.31
N ASP A 153 17.14 -14.35 10.81
CA ASP A 153 17.29 -15.66 10.13
C ASP A 153 16.02 -16.54 10.11
N ALA A 154 14.88 -16.01 10.58
CA ALA A 154 13.65 -16.78 10.76
C ALA A 154 13.04 -17.36 9.46
N LEU A 155 13.41 -16.83 8.28
CA LEU A 155 12.97 -17.34 6.98
C LEU A 155 14.16 -17.39 6.02
N PRO A 156 14.29 -18.43 5.17
CA PRO A 156 15.33 -18.47 4.16
C PRO A 156 15.22 -17.27 3.22
N ALA A 157 16.35 -16.66 2.86
CA ALA A 157 16.41 -15.45 2.03
C ALA A 157 15.62 -15.60 0.72
N ILE A 158 15.68 -16.79 0.10
CA ILE A 158 14.95 -17.13 -1.13
C ILE A 158 13.43 -16.95 -0.97
N PHE A 159 12.87 -17.38 0.17
CA PHE A 159 11.42 -17.24 0.43
C PHE A 159 11.02 -15.78 0.64
N LYS A 160 11.83 -15.00 1.37
CA LYS A 160 11.60 -13.56 1.56
C LYS A 160 11.57 -12.83 0.21
N PHE A 161 12.54 -13.13 -0.64
CA PHE A 161 12.64 -12.56 -1.99
C PHE A 161 11.44 -12.96 -2.85
N LEU A 162 11.04 -14.24 -2.86
CA LEU A 162 9.88 -14.71 -3.61
C LEU A 162 8.57 -14.01 -3.16
N LEU A 163 8.37 -13.83 -1.86
CA LEU A 163 7.23 -13.11 -1.32
C LEU A 163 7.22 -11.64 -1.76
N LEU A 164 8.39 -10.99 -1.78
CA LEU A 164 8.53 -9.61 -2.28
C LEU A 164 8.17 -9.52 -3.76
N VAL A 165 8.64 -10.46 -4.60
CA VAL A 165 8.29 -10.51 -6.03
C VAL A 165 6.77 -10.65 -6.20
N LEU A 166 6.15 -11.59 -5.49
CA LEU A 166 4.71 -11.81 -5.54
C LEU A 166 3.93 -10.57 -5.07
N PHE A 167 4.38 -9.94 -3.99
CA PHE A 167 3.79 -8.71 -3.46
C PHE A 167 3.81 -7.59 -4.49
N LEU A 168 4.99 -7.26 -5.01
CA LEU A 168 5.17 -6.18 -5.98
C LEU A 168 4.37 -6.44 -7.26
N PHE A 169 4.47 -7.64 -7.82
CA PHE A 169 3.77 -8.00 -9.04
C PHE A 169 2.25 -7.78 -8.90
N HIS A 170 1.65 -8.27 -7.81
CA HIS A 170 0.21 -8.16 -7.60
C HIS A 170 -0.24 -6.73 -7.30
N ILE A 171 0.50 -5.98 -6.48
CA ILE A 171 0.18 -4.58 -6.15
C ILE A 171 0.31 -3.67 -7.37
N ILE A 172 1.39 -3.80 -8.15
CA ILE A 172 1.60 -3.04 -9.39
C ILE A 172 0.52 -3.40 -10.42
N ARG A 173 0.20 -4.69 -10.58
CA ARG A 173 -0.88 -5.13 -11.48
C ARG A 173 -2.22 -4.52 -11.09
N GLU A 174 -2.54 -4.52 -9.79
CA GLU A 174 -3.78 -3.94 -9.29
C GLU A 174 -3.83 -2.42 -9.54
N PHE A 175 -2.72 -1.72 -9.35
CA PHE A 175 -2.58 -0.30 -9.65
C PHE A 175 -2.92 0.05 -11.10
N PHE A 176 -2.34 -0.65 -12.08
CA PHE A 176 -2.64 -0.40 -13.49
C PHE A 176 -4.07 -0.78 -13.85
N ARG A 177 -4.63 -1.84 -13.24
CA ARG A 177 -6.02 -2.24 -13.45
C ARG A 177 -6.99 -1.17 -12.92
N ILE A 178 -6.70 -0.57 -11.77
CA ILE A 178 -7.53 0.49 -11.18
C ILE A 178 -7.48 1.76 -12.02
N ASN A 179 -6.32 2.09 -12.59
CA ASN A 179 -6.15 3.25 -13.47
C ASN A 179 -6.62 3.01 -14.92
N ASN A 180 -7.48 2.00 -15.15
CA ASN A 180 -8.07 1.65 -16.46
C ASN A 180 -7.06 1.33 -17.58
N GLN A 181 -5.82 0.99 -17.22
CA GLN A 181 -4.80 0.58 -18.18
C GLN A 181 -4.94 -0.91 -18.58
N SER A 182 -5.96 -1.61 -18.06
CA SER A 182 -6.20 -3.04 -18.28
C SER A 182 -6.38 -3.48 -19.74
N LYS A 183 -6.54 -2.53 -20.67
CA LYS A 183 -6.75 -2.79 -22.10
C LYS A 183 -5.45 -2.73 -22.92
N THR A 184 -4.31 -2.36 -22.33
CA THR A 184 -3.04 -2.35 -23.05
C THR A 184 -2.59 -3.79 -23.27
N ARG A 185 -2.33 -4.14 -24.53
CA ARG A 185 -1.86 -5.50 -24.94
C ARG A 185 -0.58 -5.91 -24.20
N PHE A 186 0.21 -4.93 -23.76
CA PHE A 186 1.50 -5.12 -23.11
C PHE A 186 1.46 -4.97 -21.58
N LEU A 187 0.28 -4.84 -20.94
CA LEU A 187 0.19 -4.59 -19.50
C LEU A 187 0.97 -5.60 -18.67
N THR A 188 0.79 -6.90 -18.93
CA THR A 188 1.45 -7.95 -18.15
C THR A 188 2.97 -7.88 -18.28
N ALA A 189 3.48 -7.65 -19.50
CA ALA A 189 4.90 -7.49 -19.76
C ALA A 189 5.45 -6.25 -19.03
N THR A 190 4.75 -5.11 -19.10
CA THR A 190 5.16 -3.90 -18.39
C THR A 190 5.13 -4.06 -16.87
N VAL A 191 4.11 -4.70 -16.32
CA VAL A 191 4.03 -5.00 -14.88
C VAL A 191 5.21 -5.88 -14.47
N PHE A 192 5.54 -6.89 -15.27
CA PHE A 192 6.67 -7.77 -15.00
C PHE A 192 8.00 -7.01 -15.06
N SER A 193 8.26 -6.26 -16.13
CA SER A 193 9.46 -5.42 -16.27
C SER A 193 9.59 -4.41 -15.13
N LEU A 194 8.48 -3.75 -14.76
CA LEU A 194 8.48 -2.80 -13.66
C LEU A 194 8.74 -3.47 -12.30
N THR A 195 8.23 -4.69 -12.11
CA THR A 195 8.52 -5.48 -10.91
C THR A 195 10.02 -5.79 -10.83
N LEU A 196 10.63 -6.22 -11.95
CA LEU A 196 12.07 -6.49 -12.00
C LEU A 196 12.91 -5.24 -11.73
N VAL A 197 12.59 -4.11 -12.36
CA VAL A 197 13.29 -2.83 -12.12
C VAL A 197 13.20 -2.44 -10.64
N ASN A 198 12.02 -2.61 -10.01
CA ASN A 198 11.88 -2.33 -8.59
C ASN A 198 12.67 -3.30 -7.71
N LEU A 199 12.79 -4.57 -8.09
CA LEU A 199 13.61 -5.54 -7.37
C LEU A 199 15.10 -5.19 -7.45
N GLU A 200 15.60 -4.78 -8.62
CA GLU A 200 16.99 -4.32 -8.78
C GLU A 200 17.26 -3.09 -7.90
N ILE A 201 16.33 -2.14 -7.86
CA ILE A 201 16.43 -0.98 -6.99
C ILE A 201 16.43 -1.41 -5.51
N ILE A 202 15.50 -2.27 -5.09
CA ILE A 202 15.45 -2.75 -3.69
C ILE A 202 16.73 -3.48 -3.31
N TRP A 203 17.29 -4.28 -4.22
CA TRP A 203 18.58 -4.93 -4.03
C TRP A 203 19.73 -3.92 -3.92
N ALA A 204 19.75 -2.86 -4.72
CA ALA A 204 20.73 -1.79 -4.57
C ALA A 204 20.59 -1.06 -3.23
N ILE A 205 19.35 -0.89 -2.74
CA ILE A 205 19.06 -0.24 -1.45
C ILE A 205 19.47 -1.14 -0.27
N SER A 206 19.32 -2.46 -0.38
CA SER A 206 19.72 -3.39 0.71
C SER A 206 21.24 -3.41 0.93
N LEU A 207 22.03 -2.99 -0.06
CA LEU A 207 23.48 -2.81 0.08
C LEU A 207 23.86 -1.52 0.83
N LEU A 208 22.92 -0.59 1.02
CA LEU A 208 23.20 0.65 1.74
C LEU A 208 23.14 0.39 3.26
N PRO A 209 24.11 0.91 4.04
CA PRO A 209 24.16 0.78 5.49
C PRO A 209 23.17 1.74 6.19
N ILE A 210 21.89 1.65 5.84
CA ILE A 210 20.81 2.51 6.34
C ILE A 210 19.82 1.73 7.20
N GLU A 211 19.15 2.42 8.12
CA GLU A 211 18.07 1.81 8.90
C GLU A 211 16.93 1.29 8.00
N PHE A 212 16.28 0.21 8.44
CA PHE A 212 15.23 -0.47 7.66
C PHE A 212 14.04 0.44 7.35
N THR A 213 13.72 1.40 8.22
CA THR A 213 12.66 2.41 8.01
C THR A 213 13.01 3.39 6.90
N SER A 214 14.27 3.87 6.86
CA SER A 214 14.81 4.70 5.78
C SER A 214 14.86 3.93 4.47
N ALA A 215 15.35 2.69 4.49
CA ALA A 215 15.38 1.80 3.33
C ALA A 215 13.98 1.58 2.73
N ALA A 216 12.98 1.30 3.58
CA ALA A 216 11.59 1.13 3.15
C ALA A 216 10.98 2.40 2.54
N SER A 217 11.29 3.57 3.13
CA SER A 217 10.84 4.87 2.61
C SER A 217 11.42 5.15 1.23
N LEU A 218 12.71 4.89 1.07
CA LEU A 218 13.47 5.10 -0.17
C LEU A 218 13.00 4.13 -1.26
N ALA A 219 12.78 2.86 -0.93
CA ALA A 219 12.18 1.89 -1.84
C ALA A 219 10.75 2.29 -2.27
N THR A 220 9.93 2.80 -1.35
CA THR A 220 8.58 3.30 -1.65
C THR A 220 8.62 4.48 -2.60
N LEU A 221 9.55 5.41 -2.39
CA LEU A 221 9.76 6.56 -3.27
C LEU A 221 10.08 6.10 -4.70
N PHE A 222 11.06 5.22 -4.89
CA PHE A 222 11.43 4.73 -6.22
C PHE A 222 10.32 3.88 -6.87
N ALA A 223 9.63 3.04 -6.10
CA ALA A 223 8.50 2.27 -6.60
C ALA A 223 7.34 3.15 -7.05
N PHE A 224 7.07 4.22 -6.32
CA PHE A 224 6.08 5.21 -6.72
C PHE A 224 6.48 5.93 -8.01
N LEU A 225 7.71 6.43 -8.09
CA LEU A 225 8.19 7.19 -9.26
C LEU A 225 8.19 6.36 -10.53
N SER A 226 8.69 5.12 -10.45
CA SER A 226 8.74 4.20 -11.59
C SER A 226 7.33 3.87 -12.08
N THR A 227 6.42 3.56 -11.16
CA THR A 227 5.01 3.25 -11.47
C THR A 227 4.27 4.46 -12.05
N GLU A 228 4.45 5.65 -11.47
CA GLU A 228 3.79 6.88 -11.93
C GLU A 228 4.30 7.33 -13.30
N THR A 229 5.61 7.18 -13.56
CA THR A 229 6.21 7.51 -14.86
C THR A 229 5.62 6.65 -15.97
N ILE A 230 5.52 5.34 -15.75
CA ILE A 230 4.91 4.41 -16.72
C ILE A 230 3.42 4.68 -16.89
N ARG A 231 2.70 4.97 -15.79
CA ARG A 231 1.28 5.35 -15.85
C ARG A 231 1.05 6.56 -16.75
N ARG A 232 1.86 7.62 -16.58
CA ARG A 232 1.77 8.83 -17.40
C ARG A 232 2.19 8.62 -18.83
N TYR A 233 3.19 7.77 -19.07
CA TYR A 233 3.57 7.34 -20.41
C TYR A 233 2.37 6.69 -21.13
N PHE A 234 1.68 5.76 -20.49
CA PHE A 234 0.47 5.15 -21.05
C PHE A 234 -0.72 6.08 -21.23
N GLN A 235 -0.74 7.21 -20.51
CA GLN A 235 -1.78 8.23 -20.67
C GLN A 235 -1.41 9.30 -21.69
N GLU A 236 -0.23 9.23 -22.31
CA GLU A 236 0.30 10.29 -23.19
C GLU A 236 0.40 11.66 -22.46
N GLU A 237 0.45 11.64 -21.12
CA GLU A 237 0.57 12.83 -20.25
C GLU A 237 2.01 13.06 -19.78
N LEU A 238 2.97 12.33 -20.34
CA LEU A 238 4.38 12.45 -19.99
C LEU A 238 4.94 13.74 -20.60
N THR A 239 5.13 14.75 -19.75
CA THR A 239 5.71 16.03 -20.13
C THR A 239 7.12 16.17 -19.54
N ALA A 240 8.02 16.86 -20.25
CA ALA A 240 9.36 17.17 -19.73
C ALA A 240 9.28 17.96 -18.41
N LYS A 241 8.26 18.83 -18.26
CA LYS A 241 7.98 19.57 -17.02
C LYS A 241 7.69 18.62 -15.85
N PHE A 242 6.87 17.60 -16.07
CA PHE A 242 6.60 16.59 -15.06
C PHE A 242 7.89 15.85 -14.67
N LEU A 243 8.68 15.39 -15.65
CA LEU A 243 9.90 14.65 -15.36
C LEU A 243 10.90 15.47 -14.52
N ARG A 244 11.09 16.75 -14.85
CA ARG A 244 11.96 17.67 -14.09
C ARG A 244 11.46 17.88 -12.66
N TYR A 245 10.16 18.13 -12.50
CA TYR A 245 9.57 18.35 -11.17
C TYR A 245 9.64 17.08 -10.32
N SER A 246 9.28 15.93 -10.89
CA SER A 246 9.39 14.63 -10.23
C SER A 246 10.82 14.33 -9.83
N LEU A 247 11.80 14.56 -10.70
CA LEU A 247 13.21 14.38 -10.37
C LEU A 247 13.64 15.30 -9.22
N LEU A 248 13.28 16.59 -9.26
CA LEU A 248 13.60 17.53 -8.18
C LEU A 248 12.99 17.10 -6.84
N VAL A 249 11.71 16.73 -6.82
CA VAL A 249 11.03 16.22 -5.62
C VAL A 249 11.65 14.91 -5.14
N SER A 250 12.06 14.04 -6.05
CA SER A 250 12.71 12.77 -5.70
C SER A 250 14.06 13.00 -5.05
N VAL A 251 14.88 13.89 -5.63
CA VAL A 251 16.20 14.25 -5.09
C VAL A 251 16.05 14.95 -3.74
N SER A 252 15.07 15.84 -3.57
CA SER A 252 14.85 16.50 -2.28
C SER A 252 14.38 15.53 -1.21
N LEU A 253 13.43 14.64 -1.52
CA LEU A 253 12.98 13.61 -0.57
C LEU A 253 14.09 12.61 -0.25
N PHE A 254 14.88 12.21 -1.24
CA PHE A 254 16.04 11.35 -1.05
C PHE A 254 17.05 11.99 -0.10
N ALA A 255 17.38 13.27 -0.31
CA ALA A 255 18.28 14.02 0.57
C ALA A 255 17.73 14.11 2.00
N VAL A 256 16.42 14.37 2.17
CA VAL A 256 15.77 14.38 3.49
C VAL A 256 15.85 13.00 4.15
N ILE A 257 15.50 11.92 3.44
CA ILE A 257 15.55 10.56 3.98
C ILE A 257 16.97 10.22 4.44
N LEU A 258 17.98 10.53 3.64
CA LEU A 258 19.38 10.28 4.02
C LEU A 258 19.84 11.15 5.18
N ALA A 259 19.44 12.42 5.24
CA ALA A 259 19.81 13.33 6.32
C ALA A 259 19.25 12.88 7.69
N PHE A 260 18.07 12.27 7.70
CA PHE A 260 17.46 11.71 8.92
C PHE A 260 17.76 10.22 9.13
N SER A 261 18.43 9.56 8.19
CA SER A 261 18.80 8.17 8.35
C SER A 261 19.96 8.03 9.32
N ARG A 262 19.81 7.15 10.31
CA ARG A 262 20.96 6.66 11.07
C ARG A 262 21.69 5.64 10.21
N TRP A 263 23.01 5.77 10.17
CA TRP A 263 23.89 4.84 9.45
C TRP A 263 24.28 3.74 10.43
N THR A 264 24.00 2.50 10.07
CA THR A 264 24.42 1.34 10.86
C THR A 264 25.73 0.82 10.30
N PRO A 265 26.80 0.69 11.10
CA PRO A 265 28.07 0.14 10.65
C PRO A 265 27.94 -1.33 10.21
#